data_AF-A0A7K9RI01-F1
#
_entry.id   AF-A0A7K9RI01-F1
#
_cell.length_a   1.000
_cell.length_b   1.000
_cell.length_c   1.000
_cell.angle_alpha   90.00
_cell.angle_beta   90.00
_cell.angle_gamma   90.00
#
_symmetry.space_group_name_H-M   'P 1'
#
loop_
_entity.id
_entity.type
_entity.pdbx_description
1 polymer ?
#
loop_
_entity_poly.entity_id
_entity_poly.type
_entity_poly.pdbx_seq_one_letter_code
_entity_poly.pdbx_strand_id
1 'polypeptide(L)'
;QIGAGVSLPGVVAAKCGAQVILSDSEELPQCLQRCRSSCLMNRLPHVPVLGLTWGRLSPELLSLAPIDIILGSDVFFDPKDFEDILTTIYFLLEKNPQAQFWTTYQVRSADWSIEALLYKWNLKSIHIPLHSFDADKEHLASSSLPGRHTIEMMIISLA
;
A
#
# COMPACT_ATOMS: atom_id res chain seq x y z
N GLN A 1 -4.38 -2.70 3.78
CA GLN A 1 -3.62 -1.53 3.27
C GLN A 1 -2.50 -1.24 4.25
N ILE A 2 -1.24 -1.22 3.77
CA ILE A 2 -0.08 -0.80 4.56
C ILE A 2 0.18 0.70 4.38
N GLY A 3 0.76 1.36 5.39
CA GLY A 3 1.03 2.80 5.35
C GLY A 3 -0.24 3.60 5.03
N ALA A 4 -1.33 3.31 5.73
CA ALA A 4 -2.64 3.76 5.33
C ALA A 4 -2.80 5.29 5.42
N GLY A 5 -2.09 5.96 6.35
CA GLY A 5 -2.16 7.41 6.54
C GLY A 5 -3.60 7.86 6.82
N VAL A 6 -4.21 8.58 5.87
CA VAL A 6 -5.63 8.99 5.93
C VAL A 6 -6.60 7.91 5.46
N SER A 7 -6.09 6.75 5.05
CA SER A 7 -6.82 5.52 4.71
C SER A 7 -7.68 5.56 3.46
N LEU A 8 -7.47 6.54 2.56
CA LEU A 8 -8.34 6.72 1.40
C LEU A 8 -8.49 5.45 0.53
N PRO A 9 -7.41 4.77 0.07
CA PRO A 9 -7.54 3.54 -0.71
C PRO A 9 -8.31 2.42 0.01
N GLY A 10 -8.00 2.18 1.28
CA GLY A 10 -8.65 1.12 2.06
C GLY A 10 -10.10 1.45 2.42
N VAL A 11 -10.43 2.72 2.66
CA VAL A 11 -11.81 3.18 2.84
C VAL A 11 -12.62 2.97 1.55
N VAL A 12 -12.06 3.33 0.39
CA VAL A 12 -12.71 3.10 -0.90
C VAL A 12 -12.91 1.61 -1.15
N ALA A 13 -11.88 0.78 -0.92
CA ALA A 13 -11.99 -0.67 -1.06
C ALA A 13 -13.10 -1.26 -0.16
N ALA A 14 -13.19 -0.82 1.10
CA ALA A 14 -14.24 -1.24 2.02
C ALA A 14 -15.65 -0.78 1.56
N LYS A 15 -15.76 0.43 1.00
CA LYS A 15 -17.01 0.93 0.40
C LYS A 15 -17.44 0.15 -0.83
N CYS A 16 -16.48 -0.41 -1.57
CA CYS A 16 -16.73 -1.34 -2.67
C CYS A 16 -17.04 -2.77 -2.22
N GLY A 17 -17.15 -3.03 -0.90
CA GLY A 17 -17.54 -4.33 -0.34
C GLY A 17 -16.37 -5.26 0.01
N ALA A 18 -15.12 -4.81 -0.12
CA ALA A 18 -13.97 -5.61 0.29
C ALA A 18 -13.88 -5.72 1.83
N GLN A 19 -13.39 -6.85 2.32
CA GLN A 19 -12.96 -6.98 3.71
C GLN A 19 -11.57 -6.37 3.85
N VAL A 20 -11.47 -5.28 4.62
CA VAL A 20 -10.25 -4.48 4.69
C VAL A 20 -9.68 -4.49 6.09
N ILE A 21 -8.36 -4.64 6.17
CA ILE A 21 -7.56 -4.28 7.34
C ILE A 21 -6.70 -3.08 6.96
N LEU A 22 -6.73 -2.04 7.78
CA LEU A 22 -5.84 -0.88 7.64
C LEU A 22 -4.66 -1.04 8.59
N SER A 23 -3.49 -0.59 8.17
CA SER A 23 -2.33 -0.55 9.04
C SER A 23 -1.45 0.65 8.80
N ASP A 24 -0.77 1.06 9.86
CA ASP A 24 0.23 2.12 9.86
C ASP A 24 1.26 1.81 10.97
N SER A 25 2.33 2.60 11.08
CA SER A 25 3.41 2.32 12.03
C SER A 25 2.88 2.21 13.47
N GLU A 26 3.23 1.11 14.14
CA GLU A 26 2.89 0.90 15.55
C GLU A 26 3.56 1.94 16.45
N GLU A 27 4.72 2.45 16.02
CA GLU A 27 5.49 3.48 16.73
C GLU A 27 4.84 4.86 16.66
N LEU A 28 3.80 5.03 15.82
CA LEU A 28 3.11 6.30 15.61
C LEU A 28 1.60 6.14 15.92
N PRO A 29 1.20 6.08 17.20
CA PRO A 29 -0.21 5.88 17.60
C PRO A 29 -1.20 6.87 16.96
N GLN A 30 -0.74 8.10 16.69
CA GLN A 30 -1.51 9.12 15.99
C GLN A 30 -1.91 8.72 14.57
N CYS A 31 -1.07 7.97 13.84
CA CYS A 31 -1.38 7.47 12.51
C CYS A 31 -2.49 6.41 12.58
N LEU A 32 -2.41 5.50 13.55
CA LEU A 32 -3.46 4.52 13.83
C LEU A 32 -4.78 5.20 14.23
N GLN A 33 -4.72 6.25 15.05
CA GLN A 33 -5.89 7.03 15.41
C GLN A 33 -6.51 7.74 14.20
N ARG A 34 -5.70 8.30 13.29
CA ARG A 34 -6.18 8.89 12.03
C ARG A 34 -6.90 7.86 11.16
N CYS A 35 -6.36 6.65 11.03
CA CYS A 35 -7.01 5.56 10.32
C CYS A 35 -8.40 5.24 10.92
N ARG A 36 -8.46 5.08 12.25
CA ARG A 36 -9.73 4.83 12.96
C ARG A 36 -10.73 5.96 12.76
N SER A 37 -10.30 7.22 12.90
CA SER A 37 -11.15 8.39 12.66
C SER A 37 -11.66 8.45 11.22
N SER A 38 -10.81 8.17 10.24
CA SER A 38 -11.19 8.11 8.83
C SER A 38 -12.28 7.06 8.58
N CYS A 39 -12.13 5.85 9.15
CA CYS A 39 -13.16 4.81 9.10
C CYS A 39 -14.50 5.27 9.71
N LEU A 40 -14.46 5.88 10.89
CA LEU A 40 -15.67 6.37 11.57
C LEU A 40 -16.39 7.45 10.74
N MET A 41 -15.65 8.43 10.23
CA MET A 41 -16.20 9.49 9.37
C MET A 41 -16.82 8.93 8.09
N ASN A 42 -16.29 7.82 7.59
CA ASN A 42 -16.82 7.13 6.41
C ASN A 42 -17.86 6.05 6.74
N ARG A 43 -18.36 5.97 7.99
CA ARG A 43 -19.36 4.96 8.41
C ARG A 43 -18.88 3.51 8.24
N LEU A 44 -17.61 3.26 8.55
CA LEU A 44 -16.95 1.96 8.49
C LEU A 44 -16.35 1.56 9.85
N PRO A 45 -17.13 1.58 10.96
CA PRO A 45 -16.60 1.34 12.31
C PRO A 45 -16.03 -0.08 12.51
N HIS A 46 -16.38 -1.01 11.61
CA HIS A 46 -15.98 -2.41 11.66
C HIS A 46 -14.63 -2.70 11.01
N VAL A 47 -14.03 -1.73 10.29
CA VAL A 47 -12.73 -1.93 9.63
C VAL A 47 -11.62 -1.94 10.68
N PRO A 48 -10.94 -3.07 10.93
CA PRO A 48 -9.87 -3.14 11.90
C PRO A 48 -8.67 -2.28 11.49
N VAL A 49 -8.02 -1.69 12.50
CA VAL A 49 -6.79 -0.92 12.34
C VAL A 49 -5.69 -1.56 13.18
N LEU A 50 -4.62 -1.98 12.50
CA LEU A 50 -3.51 -2.72 13.07
C LEU A 50 -2.22 -1.87 13.09
N GLY A 51 -1.43 -1.98 14.15
CA GLY A 51 -0.05 -1.49 14.18
C GLY A 51 0.86 -2.40 13.35
N LEU A 52 1.48 -1.87 12.31
CA LEU A 52 2.40 -2.57 11.42
C LEU A 52 3.53 -1.61 11.06
N THR A 53 4.67 -1.81 11.70
CA THR A 53 5.93 -1.15 11.33
C THR A 53 6.62 -2.00 10.26
N TRP A 54 6.97 -1.39 9.13
CA TRP A 54 7.65 -2.09 8.04
C TRP A 54 8.97 -2.71 8.51
N GLY A 55 9.38 -3.81 7.88
CA GLY A 55 10.57 -4.58 8.26
C GLY A 55 10.42 -5.40 9.55
N ARG A 56 9.32 -5.26 10.31
CA ARG A 56 9.09 -6.00 11.56
C ARG A 56 7.99 -7.05 11.41
N LEU A 57 8.27 -8.25 11.92
CA LEU A 57 7.30 -9.34 11.99
C LEU A 57 6.66 -9.40 13.37
N SER A 58 5.63 -8.57 13.59
CA SER A 58 4.87 -8.57 14.85
C SER A 58 3.96 -9.80 14.96
N PRO A 59 3.62 -10.28 16.17
CA PRO A 59 2.64 -11.36 16.37
C PRO A 59 1.30 -11.12 15.67
N GLU A 60 0.87 -9.87 15.59
CA GLU A 60 -0.36 -9.46 14.91
C GLU A 60 -0.24 -9.64 13.39
N LEU A 61 0.91 -9.30 12.80
CA LEU A 61 1.20 -9.56 11.39
C LEU A 61 1.19 -11.07 11.11
N LEU A 62 1.82 -11.84 11.98
CA LEU A 62 1.88 -13.30 11.88
C LEU A 62 0.50 -13.95 11.96
N SER A 63 -0.42 -13.37 12.73
CA SER A 63 -1.77 -13.89 12.97
C SER A 63 -2.83 -13.36 11.99
N LEU A 64 -2.46 -12.51 11.02
CA LEU A 64 -3.39 -12.02 10.01
C LEU A 64 -4.10 -13.17 9.28
N ALA A 65 -5.39 -13.00 9.04
CA ALA A 65 -6.14 -13.87 8.14
C ALA A 65 -5.54 -13.85 6.72
N PRO A 66 -5.85 -14.82 5.86
CA PRO A 66 -5.40 -14.81 4.47
C PRO A 66 -5.76 -13.50 3.76
N ILE A 67 -4.85 -13.02 2.91
CA ILE A 67 -4.97 -11.74 2.20
C ILE A 67 -4.91 -12.02 0.70
N ASP A 68 -5.83 -11.44 -0.06
CA ASP A 68 -5.82 -11.52 -1.52
C ASP A 68 -5.06 -10.34 -2.16
N ILE A 69 -5.23 -9.14 -1.61
CA ILE A 69 -4.63 -7.91 -2.13
C ILE A 69 -4.03 -7.09 -0.99
N ILE A 70 -2.78 -6.69 -1.16
CA ILE A 70 -2.09 -5.73 -0.31
C ILE A 70 -2.10 -4.40 -1.08
N LEU A 71 -2.60 -3.34 -0.45
CA LEU A 71 -2.58 -1.98 -1.02
C LEU A 71 -1.49 -1.15 -0.33
N GLY A 72 -0.69 -0.44 -1.12
CA GLY A 72 0.24 0.60 -0.64
C GLY A 72 0.15 1.83 -1.54
N SER A 73 -0.30 2.96 -1.01
CA SER A 73 -0.39 4.19 -1.81
C SER A 73 0.75 5.10 -1.41
N ASP A 74 1.65 5.34 -2.35
CA ASP A 74 2.79 6.24 -2.23
C ASP A 74 3.70 5.90 -1.03
N VAL A 75 3.93 4.61 -0.80
CA VAL A 75 4.75 4.10 0.32
C VAL A 75 6.26 4.16 0.01
N PHE A 76 6.65 4.14 -1.26
CA PHE A 76 8.05 4.25 -1.69
C PHE A 76 8.49 5.71 -1.85
N PHE A 77 8.38 6.50 -0.76
CA PHE A 77 8.74 7.92 -0.76
C PHE A 77 10.10 8.23 -0.13
N ASP A 78 10.64 7.32 0.70
CA ASP A 78 11.96 7.46 1.34
C ASP A 78 12.76 6.17 1.09
N PRO A 79 13.92 6.22 0.40
CA PRO A 79 14.70 5.04 0.04
C PRO A 79 15.18 4.23 1.25
N LYS A 80 15.28 4.85 2.43
CA LYS A 80 15.65 4.13 3.66
C LYS A 80 14.63 3.04 4.03
N ASP A 81 13.37 3.22 3.63
CA ASP A 81 12.26 2.33 4.00
C ASP A 81 11.98 1.27 2.92
N PHE A 82 12.62 1.34 1.75
CA PHE A 82 12.28 0.48 0.60
C PHE A 82 12.47 -1.00 0.89
N GLU A 83 13.58 -1.37 1.53
CA GLU A 83 13.85 -2.76 1.89
C GLU A 83 12.91 -3.26 2.98
N ASP A 84 12.61 -2.44 3.98
CA ASP A 84 11.67 -2.78 5.05
C ASP A 84 10.25 -3.00 4.51
N ILE A 85 9.81 -2.15 3.58
CA ILE A 85 8.53 -2.32 2.87
C ILE A 85 8.55 -3.65 2.13
N LEU A 86 9.56 -3.92 1.29
CA LEU A 86 9.61 -5.14 0.49
C LEU A 86 9.76 -6.40 1.34
N THR A 87 10.45 -6.34 2.47
CA THR A 87 10.54 -7.44 3.44
C THR A 87 9.16 -7.78 3.99
N THR A 88 8.39 -6.77 4.40
CA THR A 88 7.01 -6.96 4.86
C THR A 88 6.11 -7.51 3.75
N ILE A 89 6.21 -6.99 2.54
CA ILE A 89 5.43 -7.46 1.39
C ILE A 89 5.79 -8.90 1.05
N TYR A 90 7.08 -9.24 0.96
CA TYR A 90 7.54 -10.59 0.69
C TYR A 90 6.97 -11.58 1.71
N PHE A 91 7.04 -11.25 3.01
CA PHE A 91 6.47 -12.10 4.05
C PHE A 91 4.96 -12.33 3.86
N LEU A 92 4.21 -11.27 3.58
CA LEU A 92 2.76 -11.37 3.35
C LEU A 92 2.45 -12.21 2.10
N LEU A 93 3.25 -12.08 1.04
CA LEU A 93 3.10 -12.86 -0.20
C LEU A 93 3.50 -14.33 -0.01
N GLU A 94 4.55 -14.64 0.75
CA GLU A 94 4.89 -16.03 1.08
C GLU A 94 3.77 -16.75 1.82
N LYS A 95 3.14 -16.06 2.79
CA LYS A 95 1.98 -16.61 3.51
C LYS A 95 0.74 -16.73 2.62
N ASN A 96 0.66 -15.93 1.54
CA ASN A 96 -0.48 -15.87 0.64
C ASN A 96 0.00 -15.90 -0.83
N PRO A 97 0.40 -17.07 -1.38
CA PRO A 97 1.09 -17.11 -2.68
C PRO A 97 0.28 -16.62 -3.89
N GLN A 98 -1.04 -16.54 -3.77
CA GLN A 98 -1.94 -15.99 -4.79
C GLN A 98 -2.19 -14.49 -4.65
N ALA A 99 -1.69 -13.89 -3.57
CA ALA A 99 -1.91 -12.49 -3.29
C ALA A 99 -1.08 -11.58 -4.19
N GLN A 100 -1.50 -10.33 -4.27
CA GLN A 100 -0.81 -9.31 -5.04
C GLN A 100 -0.63 -8.04 -4.22
N PHE A 101 0.54 -7.41 -4.35
CA PHE A 101 0.79 -6.08 -3.81
C PHE A 101 0.59 -5.03 -4.89
N TRP A 102 -0.48 -4.25 -4.76
CA TRP A 102 -0.79 -3.15 -5.67
C TRP A 102 -0.28 -1.87 -5.05
N THR A 103 0.59 -1.18 -5.78
CA THR A 103 1.20 0.05 -5.31
C THR A 103 1.20 1.13 -6.37
N THR A 104 0.94 2.35 -5.93
CA THR A 104 1.12 3.56 -6.74
C THR A 104 2.22 4.39 -6.10
N TYR A 105 3.06 5.04 -6.88
CA TYR A 105 4.11 5.91 -6.34
C TYR A 105 4.29 7.16 -7.19
N GLN A 106 4.60 8.26 -6.53
CA GLN A 106 5.08 9.46 -7.20
C GLN A 106 6.59 9.34 -7.46
N VAL A 107 7.01 9.52 -8.72
CA VAL A 107 8.44 9.56 -9.08
C VAL A 107 9.07 10.81 -8.46
N ARG A 108 10.00 10.59 -7.52
CA ARG A 108 10.70 11.67 -6.77
C ARG A 108 12.14 11.87 -7.21
N SER A 109 12.80 10.81 -7.65
CA SER A 109 14.16 10.82 -8.19
C SER A 109 14.28 9.73 -9.24
N ALA A 110 14.97 10.03 -10.35
CA ALA A 110 15.30 9.02 -11.36
C ALA A 110 16.35 8.01 -10.87
N ASP A 111 17.08 8.35 -9.80
CA ASP A 111 18.12 7.49 -9.23
C ASP A 111 17.55 6.46 -8.22
N TRP A 112 16.28 6.61 -7.83
CA TRP A 112 15.64 5.70 -6.88
C TRP A 112 14.97 4.55 -7.63
N SER A 113 15.34 3.32 -7.29
CA SER A 113 14.77 2.12 -7.88
C SER A 113 14.61 1.03 -6.83
N ILE A 114 13.54 0.25 -6.96
CA ILE A 114 13.31 -0.97 -6.19
C ILE A 114 13.75 -2.24 -6.93
N GLU A 115 14.25 -2.14 -8.16
CA GLU A 115 14.55 -3.29 -9.03
C GLU A 115 15.55 -4.27 -8.40
N ALA A 116 16.65 -3.75 -7.83
CA ALA A 116 17.63 -4.58 -7.13
C ALA A 116 17.03 -5.32 -5.92
N LEU A 117 16.07 -4.69 -5.24
CA LEU A 117 15.38 -5.31 -4.11
C LEU A 117 14.36 -6.35 -4.59
N LEU A 118 13.63 -6.09 -5.68
CA LEU A 118 12.74 -7.08 -6.29
C LEU A 118 13.52 -8.34 -6.68
N TYR A 119 14.70 -8.18 -7.29
CA TYR A 119 15.60 -9.29 -7.60
C TYR A 119 16.07 -10.02 -6.33
N LYS A 120 16.53 -9.28 -5.30
CA LYS A 120 16.98 -9.85 -4.02
C LYS A 120 15.92 -10.74 -3.37
N TRP A 121 14.66 -10.30 -3.39
CA TRP A 121 13.54 -10.99 -2.73
C TRP A 121 12.79 -11.96 -3.66
N ASN A 122 13.29 -12.21 -4.87
CA ASN A 122 12.64 -13.05 -5.88
C ASN A 122 11.16 -12.65 -6.12
N LEU A 123 10.93 -11.35 -6.26
CA LEU A 123 9.64 -10.75 -6.56
C LEU A 123 9.60 -10.29 -8.01
N LYS A 124 8.45 -10.49 -8.67
CA LYS A 124 8.18 -9.91 -9.98
C LYS A 124 7.28 -8.69 -9.85
N SER A 125 7.48 -7.72 -10.72
CA SER A 125 6.65 -6.51 -10.82
C SER A 125 6.15 -6.34 -12.25
N ILE A 126 4.88 -5.98 -12.39
CA ILE A 126 4.30 -5.54 -13.67
C ILE A 126 3.86 -4.09 -13.55
N HIS A 127 4.27 -3.26 -14.51
CA HIS A 127 3.79 -1.89 -14.61
C HIS A 127 2.36 -1.88 -15.15
N ILE A 128 1.46 -1.15 -14.49
CA ILE A 128 0.08 -0.96 -14.92
C ILE A 128 -0.05 0.42 -15.55
N PRO A 129 -0.29 0.52 -16.87
CA PRO A 129 -0.43 1.81 -17.53
C PRO A 129 -1.67 2.56 -17.02
N LEU A 130 -1.49 3.80 -16.55
CA LEU A 130 -2.58 4.61 -15.99
C LEU A 130 -3.72 4.88 -16.97
N HIS A 131 -3.41 4.99 -18.27
CA HIS A 131 -4.40 5.16 -19.33
C HIS A 131 -5.36 3.97 -19.46
N SER A 132 -4.99 2.79 -18.94
CA SER A 132 -5.86 1.61 -19.00
C SER A 132 -7.09 1.73 -18.10
N PHE A 133 -7.12 2.71 -17.20
CA PHE A 133 -8.24 3.02 -16.30
C PHE A 133 -8.46 4.54 -16.12
N ASP A 134 -8.18 5.34 -17.17
CA ASP A 134 -8.44 6.79 -17.22
C ASP A 134 -7.74 7.62 -16.13
N ALA A 135 -6.61 7.13 -15.59
CA ALA A 135 -5.86 7.78 -14.52
C ALA A 135 -4.63 8.59 -14.99
N ASP A 136 -4.49 8.81 -16.29
CA ASP A 136 -3.38 9.53 -16.93
C ASP A 136 -3.69 11.01 -17.22
N LYS A 137 -4.82 11.52 -16.72
CA LYS A 137 -5.28 12.90 -16.94
C LYS A 137 -4.67 13.85 -15.89
N GLU A 138 -4.48 15.11 -16.27
CA GLU A 138 -4.02 16.18 -15.36
C GLU A 138 -4.97 16.38 -14.17
N HIS A 139 -6.27 16.15 -14.40
CA HIS A 139 -7.31 16.22 -13.39
C HIS A 139 -7.93 14.85 -13.14
N LEU A 140 -7.80 14.33 -11.91
CA LEU A 140 -8.39 13.07 -11.49
C LEU A 140 -9.50 13.30 -10.46
N ALA A 141 -10.64 12.64 -10.64
CA ALA A 141 -11.79 12.74 -9.72
C ALA A 141 -12.21 14.20 -9.40
N SER A 142 -12.22 15.08 -10.41
CA SER A 142 -12.47 16.53 -10.28
C SER A 142 -11.46 17.29 -9.40
N SER A 143 -10.32 16.67 -9.10
CA SER A 143 -9.18 17.27 -8.40
C SER A 143 -8.11 17.69 -9.41
N SER A 144 -7.37 18.74 -9.11
CA SER A 144 -6.13 19.11 -9.81
C SER A 144 -4.91 18.33 -9.31
N LEU A 145 -5.11 17.36 -8.40
CA LEU A 145 -4.09 16.39 -8.01
C LEU A 145 -4.13 15.23 -9.01
N PRO A 146 -2.96 14.76 -9.51
CA PRO A 146 -1.63 14.88 -8.91
C PRO A 146 -0.82 16.11 -9.37
N GLY A 147 -1.35 16.99 -10.22
CA GLY A 147 -0.62 18.12 -10.78
C GLY A 147 0.38 17.68 -11.85
N ARG A 148 1.59 18.26 -11.86
CA ARG A 148 2.65 17.93 -12.85
C ARG A 148 3.54 16.76 -12.44
N HIS A 149 3.08 15.93 -11.50
CA HIS A 149 3.87 14.83 -10.99
C HIS A 149 3.69 13.58 -11.86
N THR A 150 4.79 12.88 -12.11
CA THR A 150 4.76 11.56 -12.73
C THR A 150 4.35 10.54 -11.67
N ILE A 151 3.25 9.83 -11.91
CA ILE A 151 2.76 8.74 -11.08
C ILE A 151 2.93 7.44 -11.84
N GLU A 152 3.36 6.40 -11.15
CA GLU A 152 3.42 5.05 -11.69
C GLU A 152 2.60 4.11 -10.81
N MET A 153 2.04 3.07 -11.43
CA MET A 153 1.35 2.00 -10.75
C MET A 153 2.01 0.68 -11.13
N MET A 154 2.16 -0.20 -10.15
CA MET A 154 2.66 -1.54 -10.38
C MET A 154 1.99 -2.57 -9.48
N ILE A 155 1.98 -3.81 -9.95
CA ILE A 155 1.55 -4.97 -9.19
C ILE A 155 2.77 -5.87 -8.97
N ILE A 156 3.08 -6.12 -7.71
CA ILE A 156 4.18 -6.98 -7.27
C ILE A 156 3.61 -8.31 -6.76
N SER A 157 4.25 -9.42 -7.11
CA SER A 157 3.88 -10.77 -6.69
C SER A 157 5.13 -11.66 -6.57
N LEU A 158 5.00 -12.86 -6.01
CA LEU A 158 6.07 -13.86 -6.04
C LEU A 158 6.44 -14.20 -7.49
N ALA A 159 7.74 -14.33 -7.77
CA ALA A 159 8.24 -14.67 -9.10
C ALA A 159 7.71 -16.02 -9.59
#